data_AF-K6ZKF3-F1
#
_entry.id   AF-K6ZKF3-F1
#
_cell.length_a   1.000
_cell.length_b   1.000
_cell.length_c   1.000
_cell.angle_alpha   90.00
_cell.angle_beta   90.00
_cell.angle_gamma   90.00
#
_symmetry.space_group_name_H-M   'P 1'
#
loop_
_entity.id
_entity.type
_entity.pdbx_description
1 polymer ?
#
loop_
_entity_poly.entity_id
_entity_poly.type
_entity_poly.pdbx_seq_one_letter_code
_entity_poly.pdbx_strand_id
1 'polypeptide(L)'
;MRTTNSQDQSTQAMTEVALALSMAFFSLLLLALVSIGVPQPIDNTEQEMHTTVPAFVLTESTQTKQSTEGKKQPTKIQYVFYYAANLYDQNLMQTQISKLNTMQKLVLAMPMDTDVIQALSLQKKFKDFDLSLTIMDNEWLAAFESKM
;
A
#
# COMPACT_ATOMS: atom_id res chain seq x y z
N MET A 1 -23.76 19.62 58.83
CA MET A 1 -22.63 18.90 58.21
C MET A 1 -22.65 19.18 56.70
N ARG A 2 -21.73 20.02 56.21
CA ARG A 2 -21.52 20.32 54.79
C ARG A 2 -20.01 20.28 54.52
N THR A 3 -19.49 19.13 54.09
CA THR A 3 -18.05 18.96 53.76
C THR A 3 -17.79 18.00 52.59
N THR A 4 -18.80 17.59 51.81
CA THR A 4 -18.58 16.60 50.73
C THR A 4 -18.36 17.19 49.33
N ASN A 5 -18.83 18.41 49.05
CA ASN A 5 -18.84 18.95 47.68
C ASN A 5 -17.44 19.35 47.15
N SER A 6 -16.55 19.83 48.02
CA SER A 6 -15.19 20.27 47.64
C SER A 6 -14.26 19.13 47.23
N GLN A 7 -14.54 17.91 47.69
CA GLN A 7 -13.68 16.74 47.50
C GLN A 7 -13.98 16.00 46.18
N ASP A 8 -15.25 16.01 45.74
CA ASP A 8 -15.64 15.48 44.44
C ASP A 8 -15.12 16.38 43.30
N GLN A 9 -15.13 17.70 43.49
CA GLN A 9 -14.63 18.66 42.51
C GLN A 9 -13.10 18.60 42.34
N SER A 10 -12.35 18.37 43.42
CA SER A 10 -10.90 18.18 43.35
C SER A 10 -10.51 16.86 42.71
N THR A 11 -11.27 15.79 43.00
CA THR A 11 -11.10 14.47 42.36
C THR A 11 -11.41 14.55 40.86
N GLN A 12 -12.51 15.21 40.49
CA GLN A 12 -12.88 15.43 39.09
C GLN A 12 -11.82 16.25 38.35
N ALA A 13 -11.35 17.36 38.93
CA ALA A 13 -10.29 18.17 38.34
C ALA A 13 -8.98 17.37 38.18
N MET A 14 -8.63 16.53 39.16
CA MET A 14 -7.44 15.66 39.08
C MET A 14 -7.59 14.60 37.98
N THR A 15 -8.78 14.03 37.79
CA THR A 15 -9.05 13.07 36.71
C THR A 15 -9.06 13.73 35.33
N GLU A 16 -9.55 14.97 35.21
CA GLU A 16 -9.55 15.72 33.96
C GLU A 16 -8.12 16.09 33.54
N VAL A 17 -7.29 16.52 34.49
CA VAL A 17 -5.86 16.77 34.25
C VAL A 17 -5.14 15.48 33.83
N ALA A 18 -5.42 14.35 34.48
CA ALA A 18 -4.84 13.05 34.10
C ALA A 18 -5.27 12.62 32.69
N LEU A 19 -6.51 12.88 32.30
CA LEU A 19 -7.03 12.58 30.97
C LEU A 19 -6.38 13.46 29.89
N ALA A 20 -6.29 14.77 30.12
CA ALA A 20 -5.63 15.70 29.21
C ALA A 20 -4.13 15.37 29.03
N LEU A 21 -3.46 15.02 30.13
CA LEU A 21 -2.07 14.60 30.11
C LEU A 21 -1.90 13.27 29.35
N SER A 22 -2.82 12.32 29.52
CA SER A 22 -2.80 11.05 28.77
C SER A 22 -2.94 11.27 27.26
N MET A 23 -3.81 12.19 26.82
CA MET A 23 -3.96 12.56 25.41
C MET A 23 -2.69 13.20 24.84
N ALA A 24 -2.02 14.07 25.62
CA ALA A 24 -0.77 14.69 25.20
C ALA A 24 0.36 13.65 25.05
N PHE A 25 0.54 12.77 26.03
CA PHE A 25 1.56 11.72 25.95
C PHE A 25 1.27 10.69 24.86
N PHE A 26 0.01 10.32 24.64
CA PHE A 26 -0.38 9.46 23.54
C PHE A 26 -0.05 10.08 22.17
N SER A 27 -0.30 11.37 22.01
CA SER A 27 0.01 12.09 20.76
C SER A 27 1.53 12.18 20.53
N LEU A 28 2.31 12.41 21.59
CA LEU A 28 3.78 12.40 21.49
C LEU A 28 4.33 11.02 21.15
N LEU A 29 3.71 9.95 21.66
CA LEU A 29 4.06 8.57 21.29
C LEU A 29 3.82 8.31 19.80
N LEU A 30 2.64 8.68 19.28
CA LEU A 30 2.33 8.57 17.85
C LEU A 30 3.30 9.40 17.00
N LEU A 31 3.59 10.64 17.40
CA LEU A 31 4.56 11.48 16.71
C LEU A 31 5.96 10.88 16.73
N ALA A 32 6.38 10.27 17.83
CA ALA A 32 7.68 9.60 17.93
C ALA A 32 7.75 8.37 17.00
N LEU A 33 6.70 7.55 16.94
CA LEU A 33 6.61 6.41 16.02
C LEU A 33 6.70 6.85 14.56
N VAL A 34 6.04 7.96 14.21
CA VAL A 34 6.14 8.54 12.86
C VAL A 34 7.52 9.17 12.62
N SER A 35 8.10 9.82 13.63
CA SER A 35 9.37 10.55 13.52
C SER A 35 10.60 9.66 13.44
N ILE A 36 10.57 8.46 14.03
CA ILE A 36 11.66 7.49 13.90
C ILE A 36 11.79 7.04 12.44
N GLY A 37 10.70 7.11 11.66
CA GLY A 37 10.66 6.69 10.27
C GLY A 37 10.85 5.19 10.15
N VAL A 38 10.15 4.55 9.21
CA VAL A 38 10.44 3.17 8.85
C VAL A 38 11.90 3.13 8.38
N PRO A 39 12.79 2.33 9.01
CA PRO A 39 14.13 2.15 8.47
C PRO A 39 13.97 1.62 7.06
N GLN A 40 14.45 2.36 6.05
CA GLN A 40 14.68 1.74 4.76
C GLN A 40 15.66 0.61 5.02
N PRO A 41 15.33 -0.65 4.70
CA PRO A 41 16.26 -1.75 4.93
C PRO A 41 17.51 -1.45 4.13
N ILE A 42 18.56 -1.13 4.88
CA ILE A 42 19.93 -1.19 4.40
C ILE A 42 20.15 -2.67 4.14
N ASP A 43 20.39 -3.02 2.87
CA ASP A 43 20.89 -4.32 2.45
C ASP A 43 21.91 -4.80 3.49
N ASN A 44 21.60 -5.91 4.16
CA ASN A 44 22.50 -7.03 4.41
C ASN A 44 21.83 -8.04 5.35
N THR A 45 21.91 -9.29 4.92
CA THR A 45 21.81 -10.52 5.71
C THR A 45 20.42 -11.07 5.97
N GLU A 46 20.05 -12.02 5.09
CA GLU A 46 19.54 -13.36 5.42
C GLU A 46 18.75 -13.49 6.73
N GLN A 47 17.42 -13.51 6.64
CA GLN A 47 16.63 -14.39 7.49
C GLN A 47 15.25 -14.65 6.89
N GLU A 48 15.06 -15.91 6.51
CA GLU A 48 13.80 -16.47 6.05
C GLU A 48 12.74 -16.35 7.13
N MET A 49 11.61 -15.71 6.82
CA MET A 49 10.36 -15.94 7.53
C MET A 49 9.21 -15.66 6.57
N HIS A 50 8.65 -16.74 6.03
CA HIS A 50 7.47 -16.75 5.19
C HIS A 50 6.31 -16.07 5.93
N THR A 51 5.80 -14.96 5.41
CA THR A 51 4.49 -14.43 5.78
C THR A 51 3.72 -14.09 4.52
N THR A 52 2.75 -14.95 4.23
CA THR A 52 1.79 -14.82 3.13
C THR A 52 0.94 -13.56 3.31
N VAL A 53 0.82 -12.79 2.23
CA VAL A 53 0.12 -11.51 2.21
C VAL A 53 -1.39 -11.73 2.30
N PRO A 54 -2.10 -11.11 3.26
CA PRO A 54 -3.55 -11.05 3.22
C PRO A 54 -4.01 -10.08 2.12
N ALA A 55 -5.02 -10.49 1.36
CA ALA A 55 -5.60 -9.81 0.19
C ALA A 55 -6.20 -8.40 0.43
N PHE A 56 -6.00 -7.79 1.61
CA PHE A 56 -6.62 -6.52 2.00
C PHE A 56 -5.76 -5.26 1.70
N VAL A 57 -4.46 -5.41 1.38
CA VAL A 57 -3.56 -4.24 1.23
C VAL A 57 -3.56 -3.62 -0.18
N LEU A 58 -4.28 -4.20 -1.15
CA LEU A 58 -4.15 -3.82 -2.57
C LEU A 58 -5.09 -2.70 -3.06
N THR A 59 -5.92 -2.11 -2.21
CA THR A 59 -6.87 -1.06 -2.62
C THR A 59 -6.70 0.25 -1.85
N GLU A 60 -5.50 0.84 -1.81
CA GLU A 60 -5.42 2.29 -1.59
C GLU A 60 -4.11 2.90 -2.12
N SER A 61 -4.17 3.43 -3.35
CA SER A 61 -3.32 4.55 -3.79
C SER A 61 -4.04 5.29 -4.91
N THR A 62 -5.25 5.77 -4.64
CA THR A 62 -5.81 6.90 -5.39
C THR A 62 -5.16 8.17 -4.86
N GLN A 63 -4.03 8.56 -5.45
CA GLN A 63 -3.60 9.96 -5.39
C GLN A 63 -4.59 10.76 -6.24
N THR A 64 -5.55 11.38 -5.55
CA THR A 64 -6.48 12.37 -6.08
C THR A 64 -5.71 13.57 -6.64
N LYS A 65 -5.39 13.53 -7.93
CA LYS A 65 -5.25 14.76 -8.72
C LYS A 65 -6.66 15.20 -9.12
N GLN A 66 -7.15 16.18 -8.39
CA GLN A 66 -8.38 16.91 -8.68
C GLN A 66 -8.33 17.41 -10.13
N SER A 67 -9.23 16.90 -10.97
CA SER A 67 -9.52 17.46 -12.28
C SER A 67 -11.02 17.37 -12.48
N THR A 68 -11.63 18.53 -12.27
CA THR A 68 -12.84 19.09 -12.85
C THR A 68 -13.66 18.15 -13.74
N GLU A 69 -14.95 18.08 -13.41
CA GLU A 69 -16.02 17.55 -14.26
C GLU A 69 -15.84 17.99 -15.71
N GLY A 70 -15.70 17.01 -16.59
CA GLY A 70 -15.58 17.19 -18.01
C GLY A 70 -15.30 15.86 -18.68
N LYS A 71 -16.28 15.34 -19.43
CA LYS A 71 -16.20 14.24 -20.40
C LYS A 71 -14.75 13.86 -20.73
N LYS A 72 -14.26 12.70 -20.31
CA LYS A 72 -13.01 12.15 -20.81
C LYS A 72 -13.23 10.77 -21.40
N GLN A 73 -12.93 10.71 -22.69
CA GLN A 73 -12.67 9.54 -23.53
C GLN A 73 -12.17 8.30 -22.77
N PRO A 74 -12.37 7.09 -23.31
CA PRO A 74 -11.83 5.86 -22.73
C PRO A 74 -10.32 6.04 -22.56
N THR A 75 -9.89 6.23 -21.32
CA THR A 75 -8.47 6.27 -20.98
C THR A 75 -8.01 4.85 -21.24
N LYS A 76 -7.32 4.63 -22.37
CA LYS A 76 -6.87 3.29 -22.76
C LYS A 76 -6.11 2.69 -21.57
N ILE A 77 -6.57 1.53 -21.12
CA ILE A 77 -5.98 0.81 -20.00
C ILE A 77 -4.97 -0.16 -20.61
N GLN A 78 -3.73 -0.09 -20.14
CA GLN A 78 -2.68 -1.02 -20.50
C GLN A 78 -2.61 -2.11 -19.43
N TYR A 79 -2.64 -3.38 -19.85
CA TYR A 79 -2.56 -4.51 -18.94
C TYR A 79 -1.19 -5.17 -19.10
N VAL A 80 -0.52 -5.38 -17.97
CA VAL A 80 0.77 -6.04 -17.90
C VAL A 80 0.70 -7.12 -16.84
N PHE A 81 1.29 -8.26 -17.13
CA PHE A 81 1.35 -9.41 -16.25
C PHE A 81 2.78 -9.61 -15.79
N TYR A 82 2.98 -9.83 -14.50
CA TYR A 82 4.27 -10.23 -13.95
C TYR A 82 4.23 -11.72 -13.65
N TYR A 83 5.14 -12.50 -14.25
CA TYR A 83 5.21 -13.94 -14.02
C TYR A 83 6.67 -14.40 -14.13
N ALA A 84 7.12 -15.29 -13.24
CA ALA A 84 8.49 -15.84 -13.24
C ALA A 84 9.60 -14.78 -13.43
N ALA A 85 9.55 -13.69 -12.66
CA ALA A 85 10.48 -12.54 -12.71
C ALA A 85 10.49 -11.74 -14.03
N ASN A 86 9.55 -11.98 -14.94
CA ASN A 86 9.44 -11.31 -16.23
C ASN A 86 8.11 -10.56 -16.35
N LEU A 87 8.09 -9.56 -17.23
CA LEU A 87 6.89 -8.80 -17.57
C LEU A 87 6.36 -9.30 -18.91
N TYR A 88 5.04 -9.42 -19.01
CA TYR A 88 4.34 -9.86 -20.20
C TYR A 88 3.21 -8.90 -20.54
N ASP A 89 2.98 -8.71 -21.84
CA ASP A 89 1.81 -7.99 -22.35
C ASP A 89 0.60 -8.93 -22.45
N GLN A 90 -0.56 -8.40 -22.82
CA GLN A 90 -1.82 -9.14 -23.04
C GLN A 90 -1.69 -10.35 -23.97
N ASN A 91 -0.71 -10.31 -24.87
CA ASN A 91 -0.44 -11.39 -25.82
C ASN A 91 0.47 -12.49 -25.24
N LEU A 92 0.73 -12.47 -23.92
CA LEU A 92 1.68 -13.37 -23.24
C LEU A 92 3.07 -13.30 -23.89
N MET A 93 3.46 -12.10 -24.32
CA MET A 93 4.74 -11.80 -24.95
C MET A 93 5.59 -11.00 -23.97
N GLN A 94 6.84 -11.39 -23.81
CA GLN A 94 7.75 -10.71 -22.89
C GLN A 94 7.88 -9.23 -23.31
N THR A 95 7.62 -8.34 -22.36
CA THR A 95 7.66 -6.90 -22.53
C THR A 95 8.61 -6.25 -21.53
N GLN A 96 8.92 -4.99 -21.76
CA GLN A 96 9.76 -4.18 -20.87
C GLN A 96 9.05 -2.88 -20.55
N ILE A 97 9.36 -2.32 -19.38
CA ILE A 97 8.77 -1.08 -18.87
C ILE A 97 8.94 0.07 -19.87
N SER A 98 10.07 0.12 -20.58
CA SER A 98 10.38 1.16 -21.58
C SER A 98 9.44 1.17 -22.79
N LYS A 99 8.71 0.07 -23.04
CA LYS A 99 7.73 -0.03 -24.15
C LYS A 99 6.31 0.37 -23.72
N LEU A 100 6.10 0.63 -22.45
CA LEU A 100 4.80 0.95 -21.89
C LEU A 100 4.51 2.45 -22.01
N ASN A 101 3.22 2.79 -22.08
CA ASN A 101 2.78 4.17 -22.25
C ASN A 101 2.48 4.80 -20.88
N THR A 102 3.25 5.81 -20.50
CA THR A 102 3.08 6.53 -19.22
C THR A 102 1.84 7.43 -19.15
N MET A 103 1.19 7.71 -20.30
CA MET A 103 -0.06 8.47 -20.35
C MET A 103 -1.30 7.60 -20.14
N GLN A 104 -1.14 6.27 -20.06
CA GLN A 104 -2.22 5.30 -19.90
C GLN A 104 -2.24 4.73 -18.49
N LYS A 105 -3.42 4.36 -17.99
CA LYS A 105 -3.55 3.65 -16.72
C LYS A 105 -2.97 2.26 -16.89
N LEU A 106 -2.01 1.89 -16.03
CA LEU A 106 -1.32 0.61 -16.09
C LEU A 106 -1.87 -0.32 -15.02
N VAL A 107 -2.49 -1.42 -15.43
CA VAL A 107 -2.90 -2.50 -14.53
C VAL A 107 -1.82 -3.57 -14.56
N LEU A 108 -1.18 -3.80 -13.42
CA LEU A 108 -0.17 -4.82 -13.23
C LEU A 108 -0.77 -5.99 -12.44
N ALA A 109 -0.92 -7.13 -13.10
CA ALA A 109 -1.38 -8.36 -12.50
C ALA A 109 -0.20 -9.24 -12.07
N MET A 110 -0.22 -9.73 -10.84
CA MET A 110 0.84 -10.59 -10.26
C MET A 110 0.24 -11.88 -9.68
N PRO A 111 1.00 -12.98 -9.60
CA PRO A 111 0.49 -14.20 -9.03
C PRO A 111 0.36 -14.05 -7.51
N MET A 112 -0.56 -14.78 -6.89
CA MET A 112 -0.89 -14.65 -5.45
C MET A 112 0.28 -15.03 -4.54
N ASP A 113 1.21 -15.84 -5.03
CA ASP A 113 2.45 -16.25 -4.37
C ASP A 113 3.56 -15.18 -4.43
N THR A 114 3.31 -14.02 -5.07
CA THR A 114 4.29 -12.94 -5.14
C THR A 114 4.56 -12.35 -3.76
N ASP A 115 5.84 -12.29 -3.39
CA ASP A 115 6.30 -11.64 -2.18
C ASP A 115 5.97 -10.12 -2.20
N VAL A 116 5.53 -9.57 -1.07
CA VAL A 116 5.30 -8.13 -0.86
C VAL A 116 6.52 -7.31 -1.28
N ILE A 117 7.73 -7.76 -0.96
CA ILE A 117 8.97 -7.05 -1.30
C ILE A 117 9.13 -6.95 -2.82
N GLN A 118 8.75 -8.00 -3.56
CA GLN A 118 8.76 -7.97 -5.01
C GLN A 118 7.67 -7.04 -5.55
N ALA A 119 6.46 -7.09 -5.00
CA ALA A 119 5.36 -6.21 -5.39
C ALA A 119 5.71 -4.72 -5.19
N LEU A 120 6.28 -4.36 -4.04
CA LEU A 120 6.75 -3.01 -3.73
C LEU A 120 7.92 -2.59 -4.64
N SER A 121 8.83 -3.51 -4.94
CA SER A 121 9.93 -3.27 -5.87
C SER A 121 9.42 -3.00 -7.28
N LEU A 122 8.40 -3.73 -7.73
CA LEU A 122 7.73 -3.45 -9.00
C LEU A 122 7.04 -2.09 -8.96
N GLN A 123 6.25 -1.80 -7.92
CA GLN A 123 5.61 -0.49 -7.77
C GLN A 123 6.64 0.65 -7.85
N LYS A 124 7.81 0.50 -7.22
CA LYS A 124 8.92 1.46 -7.30
C LYS A 124 9.47 1.62 -8.71
N LYS A 125 9.50 0.55 -9.53
CA LYS A 125 9.90 0.61 -10.94
C LYS A 125 8.86 1.30 -11.83
N PHE A 126 7.58 1.24 -11.46
CA PHE A 126 6.47 1.86 -12.19
C PHE A 126 6.02 3.21 -11.61
N LYS A 127 6.89 3.92 -10.86
CA LYS A 127 6.56 5.21 -10.22
C LYS A 127 6.05 6.29 -11.17
N ASP A 128 6.48 6.24 -12.42
CA ASP A 128 6.09 7.21 -13.46
C ASP A 128 4.75 6.87 -14.12
N PHE A 129 4.13 5.74 -13.75
CA PHE A 129 2.87 5.25 -14.28
C PHE A 129 1.76 5.37 -13.24
N ASP A 130 0.54 5.59 -13.72
CA ASP A 130 -0.67 5.43 -12.91
C ASP A 130 -0.96 3.92 -12.73
N LEU A 131 -0.27 3.32 -11.76
CA LEU A 131 -0.23 1.88 -11.52
C LEU A 131 -1.38 1.40 -10.62
N SER A 132 -2.12 0.41 -11.11
CA SER A 132 -3.06 -0.38 -10.33
C SER A 132 -2.53 -1.80 -10.21
N LEU A 133 -2.28 -2.25 -8.98
CA LEU A 133 -1.84 -3.62 -8.70
C LEU A 133 -3.05 -4.53 -8.53
N THR A 134 -3.02 -5.71 -9.13
CA THR A 134 -4.07 -6.73 -8.98
C THR A 134 -3.45 -8.12 -8.91
N ILE A 135 -4.20 -9.08 -8.39
CA ILE A 135 -3.83 -10.50 -8.42
C ILE A 135 -4.36 -11.12 -9.71
N MET A 136 -3.59 -12.03 -10.32
CA MET A 136 -4.03 -12.85 -11.44
C MET A 136 -5.06 -13.89 -10.99
N ASP A 137 -6.03 -14.17 -11.85
CA ASP A 137 -6.94 -15.30 -11.65
C ASP A 137 -6.28 -16.63 -12.06
N ASN A 138 -6.98 -17.72 -11.75
CA ASN A 138 -6.51 -19.07 -12.06
C ASN A 138 -6.46 -19.34 -13.59
N GLU A 139 -7.27 -18.65 -14.40
CA GLU A 139 -7.27 -18.84 -15.86
C GLU A 139 -5.98 -18.27 -16.48
N TRP A 140 -5.55 -17.09 -16.03
CA TRP A 140 -4.29 -16.49 -16.46
C TRP A 140 -3.10 -17.30 -15.98
N LEU A 141 -3.10 -17.78 -14.73
CA LEU A 141 -2.04 -18.66 -14.22
C LEU A 141 -1.90 -19.92 -15.09
N ALA A 142 -3.00 -20.60 -15.37
CA ALA A 142 -3.00 -21.78 -16.23
C ALA A 142 -2.54 -21.46 -17.68
N ALA A 143 -2.86 -20.28 -18.20
CA ALA A 143 -2.38 -19.85 -19.52
C ALA A 143 -0.86 -19.63 -19.55
N PHE A 144 -0.28 -19.11 -18.46
CA PHE A 144 1.17 -18.96 -18.31
C PHE A 144 1.87 -20.32 -18.13
N GLU A 145 1.28 -21.25 -17.39
CA GLU A 145 1.79 -22.61 -17.21
C GLU A 145 1.72 -23.45 -18.49
N SER A 146 0.69 -23.27 -19.31
CA SER A 146 0.50 -24.03 -20.56
C SER A 146 1.42 -23.57 -21.69
N LYS A 147 1.82 -22.29 -21.68
CA LYS A 147 2.62 -21.67 -22.75
C LYS A 147 4.13 -21.71 -22.49
N MET A 148 4.57 -22.05 -21.27
CA MET A 148 5.97 -22.21 -20.89
C MET A 148 6.34 -23.68 -20.70
#